data_AF-H9A5E5-F1
#
_entry.id   AF-H9A5E5-F1
#
_cell.length_a   1.000
_cell.length_b   1.000
_cell.length_c   1.000
_cell.angle_alpha   90.00
_cell.angle_beta   90.00
_cell.angle_gamma   90.00
#
_symmetry.space_group_name_H-M   'P 1'
#
loop_
_entity.id
_entity.type
_entity.pdbx_description
1 polymer ?
#
loop_
_entity_poly.entity_id
_entity_poly.type
_entity_poly.pdbx_seq_one_letter_code
_entity_poly.pdbx_strand_id
1 'polypeptide(L)' 'PTNSLIRVLVTAADVIHSWAVPSLGVKIDAVPGRLNQVWLTIQRPGVFYGQC' A
#
# COMPACT_ATOMS: atom_id res chain seq x y z
N PRO A 1 4.04 8.60 9.32
CA PRO A 1 3.73 9.94 9.86
C PRO A 1 2.79 10.69 8.93
N THR A 2 1.90 11.54 9.45
CA THR A 2 1.14 12.48 8.61
C THR A 2 2.07 13.50 7.96
N ASN A 3 1.70 13.98 6.77
CA ASN A 3 2.44 14.97 5.99
C ASN A 3 3.90 14.58 5.69
N SER A 4 4.15 13.28 5.55
CA SER A 4 5.45 12.75 5.12
C SER A 4 5.24 11.87 3.90
N LEU A 5 6.19 11.91 2.98
CA LEU A 5 6.23 11.01 1.84
C LEU A 5 6.68 9.63 2.32
N ILE A 6 5.78 8.65 2.24
CA ILE A 6 6.02 7.27 2.69
C ILE A 6 6.22 6.38 1.47
N ARG A 7 7.33 5.63 1.44
CA ARG A 7 7.53 4.54 0.47
C ARG A 7 7.00 3.25 1.06
N VAL A 8 6.03 2.64 0.39
CA VAL A 8 5.54 1.29 0.72
C VAL A 8 6.14 0.32 -0.28
N LEU A 9 6.72 -0.77 0.23
CA LEU A 9 7.22 -1.89 -0.56
C LEU A 9 6.29 -3.07 -0.36
N VAL A 10 5.82 -3.68 -1.46
CA VAL A 10 4.79 -4.72 -1.44
C VAL A 10 5.27 -5.92 -2.25
N THR A 11 5.15 -7.11 -1.66
CA THR A 11 5.41 -8.42 -2.28
C THR A 11 4.52 -9.48 -1.62
N ALA A 12 4.46 -10.69 -2.18
CA ALA A 12 3.72 -11.81 -1.61
C ALA A 12 4.66 -13.00 -1.35
N ALA A 13 4.30 -13.83 -0.37
CA ALA A 13 5.07 -15.03 -0.01
C ALA A 13 4.55 -16.31 -0.69
N ASP A 14 3.32 -16.27 -1.22
CA ASP A 14 2.61 -17.43 -1.76
C ASP A 14 2.05 -17.18 -3.17
N VAL A 15 0.84 -16.63 -3.29
CA VAL A 15 0.13 -16.35 -4.55
C VAL A 15 0.00 -14.85 -4.77
N ILE A 16 -0.64 -14.45 -5.86
CA ILE A 16 -0.91 -13.04 -6.15
C ILE A 16 -2.00 -12.52 -5.20
N HIS A 17 -1.72 -11.40 -4.56
CA HIS A 17 -2.67 -10.61 -3.76
C HIS A 17 -2.66 -9.15 -4.26
N SER A 18 -3.55 -8.31 -3.73
CA SER A 18 -3.52 -6.86 -4.00
C SER A 18 -3.61 -6.08 -2.69
N TRP A 19 -2.70 -5.14 -2.46
CA TRP A 19 -2.75 -4.27 -1.30
C TRP A 19 -3.45 -2.97 -1.66
N ALA A 20 -4.62 -2.71 -1.07
CA ALA A 20 -5.43 -1.54 -1.40
C ALA A 20 -5.91 -0.79 -0.16
N VAL A 21 -5.84 0.55 -0.21
CA VAL A 21 -6.46 1.46 0.77
C VAL A 21 -7.21 2.55 -0.02
N PRO A 22 -8.51 2.37 -0.33
CA PRO A 22 -9.24 3.23 -1.26
C PRO A 22 -9.29 4.71 -0.86
N SER A 23 -9.41 5.00 0.44
CA SER A 23 -9.43 6.36 0.99
C SER A 23 -8.09 7.10 0.84
N LEU A 24 -7.00 6.38 0.57
CA LEU A 24 -5.69 6.94 0.23
C LEU A 24 -5.38 6.84 -1.28
N GLY A 25 -6.33 6.38 -2.09
CA GLY A 25 -6.18 6.27 -3.55
C GLY A 25 -5.11 5.30 -4.02
N VAL A 26 -4.77 4.29 -3.20
CA VAL A 26 -3.70 3.33 -3.49
C VAL A 26 -4.24 1.93 -3.69
N LYS A 27 -3.75 1.28 -4.75
CA LYS A 27 -3.88 -0.16 -5.02
C LYS A 27 -2.62 -0.63 -5.75
N ILE A 28 -2.01 -1.70 -5.27
CA ILE A 28 -0.81 -2.28 -5.89
C ILE A 28 -0.76 -3.78 -5.68
N ASP A 29 -0.38 -4.51 -6.73
CA ASP A 29 -0.31 -5.97 -6.65
C ASP A 29 0.89 -6.43 -5.81
N ALA A 30 0.66 -7.42 -4.98
CA ALA A 30 1.66 -8.18 -4.25
C ALA A 30 1.96 -9.45 -5.07
N VAL A 31 3.10 -9.47 -5.74
CA VAL A 31 3.49 -10.57 -6.64
C VAL A 31 4.70 -11.31 -6.04
N PRO A 32 4.66 -12.64 -5.89
CA PRO A 32 5.79 -13.41 -5.39
C PRO A 32 7.05 -13.19 -6.25
N GLY A 33 8.19 -12.97 -5.59
CA GLY A 33 9.46 -12.72 -6.27
C GLY A 33 9.61 -11.33 -6.92
N ARG A 34 8.62 -10.44 -6.79
CA ARG A 34 8.69 -9.05 -7.25
C ARG A 34 8.45 -8.09 -6.08
N LEU A 35 9.34 -7.11 -5.94
CA LEU A 35 9.21 -6.02 -4.97
C LEU A 35 8.62 -4.79 -5.66
N ASN A 36 7.30 -4.62 -5.53
CA ASN A 36 6.59 -3.45 -6.03
C ASN A 36 6.71 -2.30 -5.04
N GLN A 37 6.63 -1.06 -5.53
CA GLN A 37 6.70 0.14 -4.69
C GLN A 37 5.63 1.17 -5.06
N VAL A 38 5.14 1.87 -4.05
CA VAL A 38 4.26 3.03 -4.21
C VAL A 38 4.62 4.09 -3.17
N TRP A 39 4.43 5.35 -3.56
CA TRP A 39 4.60 6.49 -2.68
C TRP A 39 3.24 7.05 -2.29
N LEU A 40 3.05 7.35 -1.00
CA LEU A 40 1.82 7.96 -0.51
C LEU A 40 2.12 9.00 0.57
N THR A 41 1.21 9.97 0.70
CA THR A 41 1.25 10.99 1.74
C THR A 41 -0.10 11.01 2.46
N ILE A 42 -0.08 10.85 3.78
CA ILE A 42 -1.30 10.88 4.61
C ILE A 42 -1.47 12.30 5.16
N GLN A 43 -2.47 13.03 4.69
CA GLN A 43 -2.66 14.44 5.05
C GLN A 43 -3.42 14.65 6.38
N ARG A 44 -4.13 13.63 6.85
CA ARG A 44 -4.98 13.71 8.06
C ARG A 44 -4.75 12.49 8.95
N PRO A 45 -4.64 12.65 10.27
CA PRO A 45 -4.58 11.52 11.18
C PRO A 45 -5.90 10.75 11.15
N GLY A 46 -5.84 9.43 11.34
CA GLY A 46 -7.02 8.58 11.35
C GLY A 46 -6.69 7.11 11.15
N VAL A 47 -7.75 6.30 11.10
CA VAL A 47 -7.69 4.87 10.78
C VAL A 47 -8.26 4.68 9.37
N PHE A 48 -7.48 4.05 8.49
CA PHE A 48 -7.86 3.81 7.10
C PHE A 48 -7.90 2.30 6.87
N TYR A 49 -9.00 1.81 6.30
CA TYR A 49 -9.21 0.40 6.05
C TYR A 49 -8.97 0.05 4.59
N GLY A 50 -8.60 -1.21 4.38
CA GLY A 50 -8.31 -1.81 3.08
C GLY A 50 -8.73 -3.27 3.06
N GLN A 51 -8.74 -3.85 1.86
CA GLN A 51 -8.99 -5.28 1.64
C GLN A 51 -8.01 -5.79 0.59
N CYS A 52 -7.78 -7.10 0.62
CA CYS A 52 -6.99 -7.82 -0.38
C CYS A 52 -7.72 -7.92 -1.72
#